data_AF-A0A3A9UP54-F1
#
_entry.id   AF-A0A3A9UP54-F1
#
_cell.length_a   1.000
_cell.length_b   1.000
_cell.length_c   1.000
_cell.angle_alpha   90.00
_cell.angle_beta   90.00
_cell.angle_gamma   90.00
#
_symmetry.space_group_name_H-M   'P 1'
#
loop_
_entity.id
_entity.type
_entity.pdbx_description
1 polymer ?
#
loop_
_entity_poly.entity_id
_entity_poly.type
_entity_poly.pdbx_seq_one_letter_code
_entity_poly.pdbx_strand_id
1 'polypeptide(L)'
;MKNTILLFAFLITAVSFGQEKRDLKLNKETNLIDVTYYHDNGVVSQTGAYTLDGKLQGEWLSFDAEGKKLVLANYDNGKKVGKWFYWNDKTLKEIDYTSNVIASITEWTNDKTRVAVRN
;
A
#
# COMPACT_ATOMS: atom_id res chain seq x y z
N MET A 1 46.29 35.40 -1.09
CA MET A 1 45.12 35.81 -0.28
C MET A 1 43.93 35.04 -0.81
N LYS A 2 43.61 33.93 -0.13
CA LYS A 2 42.41 33.74 0.72
C LYS A 2 41.18 33.24 -0.06
N ASN A 3 41.06 31.91 -0.04
CA ASN A 3 39.85 31.09 0.10
C ASN A 3 38.56 31.55 -0.60
N THR A 4 38.25 30.87 -1.70
CA THR A 4 36.87 30.68 -2.18
C THR A 4 36.60 29.18 -2.38
N ILE A 5 36.76 28.38 -1.32
CA ILE A 5 36.27 27.01 -1.24
C ILE A 5 35.29 26.98 -0.06
N LEU A 6 34.13 27.61 -0.17
CA LEU A 6 33.15 27.62 0.94
C LEU A 6 31.70 27.93 0.49
N LEU A 7 31.33 27.59 -0.75
CA LEU A 7 29.95 27.77 -1.24
C LEU A 7 29.28 26.50 -1.78
N PHE A 8 30.01 25.39 -1.95
CA PHE A 8 29.42 24.12 -2.38
C PHE A 8 29.00 23.19 -1.24
N ALA A 9 29.44 23.43 0.00
CA ALA A 9 29.17 22.54 1.13
C ALA A 9 27.75 22.74 1.75
N PHE A 10 27.07 23.84 1.45
CA PHE A 10 25.76 24.15 2.07
C PHE A 10 24.54 23.66 1.25
N LEU A 11 24.75 23.24 0.00
CA LEU A 11 23.68 22.73 -0.87
C LEU A 11 23.44 21.22 -0.74
N ILE A 12 24.39 20.47 -0.17
CA ILE A 12 24.26 19.01 0.01
C ILE A 12 23.42 18.67 1.25
N THR A 13 23.38 19.54 2.27
CA THR A 13 22.68 19.26 3.54
C THR A 13 21.16 19.39 3.47
N ALA A 14 20.62 20.00 2.42
CA ALA A 14 19.18 20.24 2.29
C ALA A 14 18.43 19.15 1.50
N VAL A 15 19.11 18.13 0.96
CA VAL A 15 18.45 17.05 0.19
C VAL A 15 18.09 15.84 1.06
N SER A 16 18.37 15.87 2.36
CA SER A 16 17.96 14.81 3.31
C SER A 16 16.50 14.94 3.77
N PHE A 17 15.60 15.47 2.93
CA PHE A 17 14.17 15.36 3.20
C PHE A 17 13.75 13.89 3.02
N GLY A 18 13.69 13.19 4.16
CA GLY A 18 12.87 12.00 4.42
C GLY A 18 12.72 11.01 3.27
N GLN A 19 13.71 10.14 3.05
CA GLN A 19 13.39 8.87 2.40
C GLN A 19 12.44 8.12 3.33
N GLU A 20 11.18 7.95 2.91
CA GLU A 20 10.25 7.02 3.56
C GLU A 20 10.97 5.68 3.74
N LYS A 21 11.16 5.29 5.00
CA LYS A 21 11.78 4.01 5.32
C LYS A 21 10.85 2.92 4.80
N ARG A 22 11.36 2.10 3.89
CA ARG A 22 10.70 0.89 3.42
C ARG A 22 11.73 -0.22 3.37
N ASP A 23 11.27 -1.42 3.70
CA ASP A 23 12.08 -2.63 3.60
C ASP A 23 11.75 -3.34 2.28
N LEU A 24 12.78 -3.76 1.57
CA LEU A 24 12.68 -4.47 0.30
C LEU A 24 13.47 -5.78 0.39
N LYS A 25 12.86 -6.91 0.04
CA LYS A 25 13.51 -8.22 0.07
C LYS A 25 13.16 -9.00 -1.19
N LEU A 26 14.18 -9.42 -1.94
CA LEU A 26 13.99 -10.34 -3.06
C LEU A 26 13.70 -11.75 -2.53
N ASN A 27 12.52 -12.27 -2.88
CA ASN A 27 12.15 -13.65 -2.69
C ASN A 27 12.62 -14.48 -3.90
N LYS A 28 13.63 -15.32 -3.67
CA LYS A 28 14.26 -16.15 -4.73
C LYS A 28 13.38 -17.30 -5.22
N GLU A 29 12.37 -17.70 -4.46
CA GLU A 29 11.47 -18.79 -4.83
C GLU A 29 10.37 -18.27 -5.78
N THR A 30 9.82 -17.10 -5.49
CA THR A 30 8.74 -16.49 -6.27
C THR A 30 9.23 -15.51 -7.34
N ASN A 31 10.50 -15.09 -7.29
CA ASN A 31 11.06 -14.00 -8.09
C ASN A 31 10.31 -12.67 -7.92
N LEU A 32 9.78 -12.43 -6.72
CA LEU A 32 9.13 -11.18 -6.35
C LEU A 32 9.97 -10.39 -5.35
N ILE A 33 9.78 -9.08 -5.33
CA ILE A 33 10.37 -8.17 -4.36
C ILE A 33 9.29 -7.87 -3.33
N ASP A 34 9.39 -8.52 -2.17
CA ASP A 34 8.54 -8.26 -1.03
C ASP A 34 8.87 -6.87 -0.46
N VAL A 35 7.84 -6.09 -0.14
CA VAL A 35 7.98 -4.73 0.36
C VAL A 35 7.15 -4.50 1.60
N THR A 36 7.72 -3.75 2.54
CA THR A 36 7.03 -3.23 3.72
C THR A 36 7.26 -1.72 3.80
N TYR A 37 6.18 -0.96 3.84
CA TYR A 37 6.18 0.48 4.08
C TYR A 37 5.78 0.75 5.53
N TYR A 38 6.27 1.86 6.07
CA TYR A 38 6.01 2.28 7.44
C TYR A 38 5.41 3.70 7.46
N HIS A 39 4.53 3.94 8.44
CA HIS A 39 4.10 5.27 8.84
C HIS A 39 5.25 6.01 9.55
N ASP A 40 5.12 7.32 9.73
CA ASP A 40 6.11 8.14 10.44
C ASP A 40 6.37 7.68 11.89
N ASN A 41 5.37 7.03 12.50
CA ASN A 41 5.46 6.46 13.85
C ASN A 41 6.14 5.07 13.89
N GLY A 42 6.57 4.54 12.74
CA GLY A 42 7.23 3.24 12.60
C GLY A 42 6.28 2.04 12.55
N VAL A 43 4.96 2.25 12.60
CA VAL A 43 3.96 1.18 12.38
C VAL A 43 3.89 0.85 10.90
N VAL A 44 3.66 -0.41 10.55
CA VAL A 44 3.51 -0.83 9.16
C VAL A 44 2.32 -0.10 8.52
N SER A 45 2.57 0.57 7.40
CA SER A 45 1.52 1.23 6.61
C SER A 45 1.03 0.34 5.49
N GLN A 46 1.92 -0.36 4.79
CA GLN A 46 1.55 -1.25 3.70
C GLN A 46 2.52 -2.43 3.57
N THR A 47 2.01 -3.56 3.10
CA THR A 47 2.83 -4.71 2.71
C THR A 47 2.35 -5.27 1.38
N GLY A 48 3.27 -5.77 0.58
CA GLY A 48 2.92 -6.46 -0.67
C GLY A 48 4.16 -6.94 -1.39
N ALA A 49 4.00 -7.25 -2.67
CA ALA A 49 5.10 -7.67 -3.52
C ALA A 49 5.05 -7.00 -4.89
N TYR A 50 6.23 -6.74 -5.44
CA TYR A 50 6.43 -6.31 -6.81
C TYR A 50 7.05 -7.43 -7.65
N THR A 51 6.69 -7.48 -8.93
CA THR A 51 7.46 -8.19 -9.95
C THR A 51 8.83 -7.51 -10.16
N LEU A 52 9.76 -8.20 -10.82
CA LEU A 52 11.09 -7.63 -11.13
C LEU A 52 11.02 -6.41 -12.06
N ASP A 53 9.95 -6.26 -12.84
CA ASP A 53 9.67 -5.08 -13.66
C ASP A 53 8.86 -3.99 -12.92
N GLY A 54 8.66 -4.14 -11.61
CA GLY A 54 8.10 -3.10 -10.74
C GLY A 54 6.56 -3.03 -10.71
N LYS A 55 5.86 -4.07 -11.14
CA LYS A 55 4.39 -4.12 -11.11
C LYS A 55 3.89 -4.82 -9.85
N LEU A 56 2.73 -4.41 -9.37
CA LEU A 56 2.09 -5.01 -8.20
C LEU A 56 1.73 -6.48 -8.49
N GLN A 57 2.07 -7.37 -7.57
CA GLN A 57 1.75 -8.80 -7.65
C GLN A 57 1.24 -9.30 -6.31
N GLY A 58 0.24 -10.19 -6.35
CA GLY A 58 -0.28 -10.88 -5.18
C GLY A 58 -1.11 -9.98 -4.27
N GLU A 59 -1.15 -10.36 -2.99
CA GLU A 59 -1.90 -9.64 -1.97
C GLU A 59 -1.15 -8.38 -1.52
N TRP A 60 -1.90 -7.29 -1.42
CA TRP A 60 -1.47 -6.00 -0.91
C TRP A 60 -2.34 -5.60 0.26
N LEU A 61 -1.72 -5.36 1.41
CA LEU A 61 -2.38 -4.93 2.63
C LEU A 61 -2.01 -3.49 2.94
N SER A 62 -3.00 -2.72 3.42
CA SER A 62 -2.80 -1.37 3.95
C SER A 62 -3.39 -1.27 5.34
N PHE A 63 -2.74 -0.49 6.20
CA PHE A 63 -3.06 -0.33 7.61
C PHE A 63 -3.06 1.16 7.99
N ASP A 64 -3.85 1.53 8.99
CA ASP A 64 -3.79 2.87 9.58
C ASP A 64 -2.58 3.04 10.51
N ALA A 65 -2.41 4.24 11.07
CA ALA A 65 -1.30 4.55 11.97
C ALA A 65 -1.33 3.75 13.28
N GLU A 66 -2.45 3.09 13.60
CA GLU A 66 -2.62 2.23 14.77
C GLU A 66 -2.40 0.74 14.44
N GLY A 67 -2.19 0.41 13.15
CA GLY A 67 -1.97 -0.95 12.66
C GLY A 67 -3.26 -1.71 12.32
N LYS A 68 -4.41 -1.05 12.31
CA LYS A 68 -5.69 -1.67 11.90
C LYS A 68 -5.76 -1.73 10.38
N LYS A 69 -6.16 -2.89 9.86
CA LYS A 69 -6.29 -3.13 8.42
C LYS A 69 -7.35 -2.21 7.81
N LEU A 70 -6.95 -1.49 6.76
CA LEU A 70 -7.81 -0.61 5.97
C LEU A 70 -8.15 -1.22 4.60
N VAL A 71 -7.19 -1.89 3.97
CA VAL A 71 -7.37 -2.44 2.61
C VAL A 71 -6.69 -3.79 2.47
N LEU A 72 -7.33 -4.69 1.72
CA LEU A 72 -6.76 -5.91 1.16
C LEU A 72 -7.08 -5.88 -0.32
N ALA A 73 -6.04 -5.84 -1.13
CA ALA A 73 -6.11 -5.79 -2.58
C ALA A 73 -5.36 -6.97 -3.18
N ASN A 74 -5.79 -7.43 -4.33
CA ASN A 74 -5.14 -8.50 -5.07
C ASN A 74 -4.77 -8.01 -6.47
N TYR A 75 -3.52 -8.24 -6.85
CA TYR A 75 -2.98 -7.83 -8.14
C TYR A 75 -2.35 -9.01 -8.89
N ASP A 76 -2.49 -8.97 -10.21
CA ASP A 76 -1.77 -9.83 -11.13
C ASP A 76 -1.12 -8.99 -12.22
N ASN A 77 0.21 -8.90 -12.17
CA ASN A 77 1.04 -8.14 -13.10
C ASN A 77 0.56 -6.68 -13.26
N GLY A 78 0.24 -6.04 -12.13
CA GLY A 78 -0.27 -4.67 -12.05
C GLY A 78 -1.78 -4.52 -12.30
N LYS A 79 -2.51 -5.58 -12.66
CA LYS A 79 -3.96 -5.54 -12.83
C LYS A 79 -4.66 -5.93 -11.54
N LYS A 80 -5.73 -5.20 -11.19
CA LYS A 80 -6.63 -5.55 -10.09
C LYS A 80 -7.38 -6.83 -10.45
N VAL A 81 -7.30 -7.83 -9.59
CA VAL A 81 -7.97 -9.12 -9.75
C VAL A 81 -8.53 -9.59 -8.41
N GLY A 82 -9.53 -10.47 -8.46
CA GLY A 82 -10.15 -11.08 -7.29
C GLY A 82 -10.83 -10.08 -6.36
N LYS A 83 -11.05 -10.53 -5.13
CA LYS A 83 -11.77 -9.78 -4.12
C LYS A 83 -10.86 -8.78 -3.41
N TRP A 84 -11.36 -7.56 -3.34
CA TRP A 84 -10.74 -6.46 -2.62
C TRP A 84 -11.65 -6.06 -1.48
N PHE A 85 -11.06 -5.82 -0.32
CA PHE A 85 -11.78 -5.45 0.88
C PHE A 85 -11.30 -4.10 1.36
N TYR A 86 -12.25 -3.25 1.70
CA TYR A 86 -12.02 -1.94 2.30
C TYR A 86 -12.76 -1.89 3.63
N TRP A 87 -12.01 -1.62 4.68
CA TRP A 87 -12.54 -1.48 6.03
C TRP A 87 -12.49 -0.01 6.43
N ASN A 88 -13.58 0.46 7.02
CA ASN A 88 -13.57 1.64 7.89
C ASN A 88 -14.26 1.27 9.22
N ASP A 89 -14.43 2.25 10.10
CA ASP A 89 -14.98 1.99 11.44
C ASP A 89 -16.40 1.42 11.46
N LYS A 90 -17.16 1.60 10.38
CA LYS A 90 -18.58 1.24 10.30
C LYS A 90 -18.92 0.29 9.18
N THR A 91 -18.09 0.20 8.15
CA THR A 91 -18.41 -0.51 6.92
C THR A 91 -17.28 -1.41 6.46
N LEU A 92 -17.67 -2.54 5.90
CA LEU A 92 -16.83 -3.39 5.08
C LEU A 92 -17.38 -3.32 3.65
N LYS A 93 -16.51 -2.99 2.71
CA LYS A 93 -16.84 -3.03 1.28
C LYS A 93 -16.00 -4.09 0.60
N GLU A 94 -16.64 -5.09 0.03
CA GLU A 94 -16.03 -6.07 -0.87
C GLU A 94 -16.29 -5.64 -2.31
N ILE A 95 -15.23 -5.60 -3.11
CA ILE A 95 -15.30 -5.34 -4.54
C ILE A 95 -14.60 -6.51 -5.25
N ASP A 96 -15.31 -7.20 -6.12
CA ASP A 96 -14.71 -8.24 -6.96
C ASP A 96 -14.22 -7.64 -8.27
N TYR A 97 -12.94 -7.81 -8.58
CA TYR A 97 -12.30 -7.32 -9.79
C TYR A 97 -11.93 -8.46 -10.73
N THR A 98 -12.25 -8.29 -12.01
CA THR A 98 -11.75 -9.14 -13.09
C THR A 98 -10.98 -8.27 -14.07
N SER A 99 -9.64 -8.35 -14.03
CA SER A 99 -8.75 -7.58 -14.93
C SER A 99 -9.07 -6.06 -14.95
N ASN A 100 -9.05 -5.42 -13.78
CA ASN A 100 -9.42 -4.01 -13.54
C ASN A 100 -10.91 -3.65 -13.69
N VAL A 101 -11.77 -4.58 -14.11
CA VAL A 101 -13.22 -4.34 -14.22
C VAL A 101 -13.91 -4.78 -12.94
N ILE A 102 -14.80 -3.94 -12.41
CA ILE A 102 -15.64 -4.29 -11.26
C ILE A 102 -16.68 -5.31 -11.73
N ALA A 103 -16.61 -6.53 -11.18
CA ALA A 103 -17.60 -7.58 -11.39
C ALA A 103 -18.77 -7.47 -10.40
N SER A 104 -18.48 -7.14 -9.14
CA SER A 104 -19.52 -6.93 -8.12
C SER A 104 -19.05 -6.02 -6.99
N ILE A 105 -20.00 -5.40 -6.29
CA ILE A 105 -19.76 -4.61 -5.08
C ILE A 105 -20.74 -5.09 -4.03
N THR A 106 -20.23 -5.45 -2.85
CA THR A 106 -21.04 -5.76 -1.67
C THR A 106 -20.58 -4.87 -0.53
N GLU A 107 -21.53 -4.21 0.15
CA GLU A 107 -21.24 -3.34 1.29
C GLU A 107 -22.04 -3.83 2.50
N TRP A 108 -21.33 -4.08 3.60
CA TRP A 108 -21.92 -4.35 4.90
C TRP A 108 -21.67 -3.16 5.79
N THR A 109 -22.73 -2.63 6.38
CA THR A 109 -22.63 -1.61 7.42
C THR A 109 -22.98 -2.25 8.76
N ASN A 110 -22.16 -1.98 9.77
CA ASN A 110 -22.49 -2.28 11.16
C ASN A 110 -23.38 -1.15 11.71
N ASP A 111 -24.48 -0.90 11.00
CA ASP A 111 -25.56 -0.13 11.57
C ASP A 111 -26.32 -1.07 12.50
N LYS A 112 -26.61 -0.61 13.73
CA LYS A 112 -27.59 -1.27 14.59
C LYS A 112 -29.01 -1.30 13.97
N THR A 113 -29.16 -0.77 12.76
CA THR A 113 -30.35 -0.78 11.91
C THR A 113 -30.12 -1.66 10.68
N ARG A 114 -30.64 -2.88 10.76
CA ARG A 114 -30.69 -3.86 9.66
C ARG A 114 -31.36 -3.23 8.43
N VAL A 115 -30.61 -3.00 7.36
CA VAL A 115 -31.21 -2.85 6.02
C VAL A 115 -30.35 -3.62 5.03
N ALA A 116 -30.78 -4.84 4.72
CA ALA A 116 -30.28 -5.56 3.55
C ALA A 116 -30.91 -4.93 2.30
N VAL A 117 -30.11 -4.24 1.50
CA VAL A 117 -30.50 -3.88 0.13
C VAL A 117 -29.91 -4.94 -0.79
N ARG A 118 -30.80 -5.71 -1.44
CA ARG A 118 -30.48 -6.61 -2.54
C ARG A 118 -30.89 -5.90 -3.82
N ASN A 119 -29.95 -5.72 -4.75
CA ASN A 119 -30.28 -5.42 -6.15
C ASN A 119 -30.72 -6.69 -6.87
#